data_AF-A0A2M7K8V0-F1
#
_entry.id   AF-A0A2M7K8V0-F1
#
_cell.length_a   1.000
_cell.length_b   1.000
_cell.length_c   1.000
_cell.angle_alpha   90.00
_cell.angle_beta   90.00
_cell.angle_gamma   90.00
#
_symmetry.space_group_name_H-M   'P 1'
#
loop_
_entity.id
_entity.type
_entity.pdbx_description
1 polymer ?
#
loop_
_entity_poly.entity_id
_entity_poly.type
_entity_poly.pdbx_seq_one_letter_code
_entity_poly.pdbx_strand_id
1 'polypeptide(L)'
;IDLIAELLKLGLINKSGKLIGREEGNSELSEEIRKRIIKGQKGNKFLLVKGKETENGKPLYLTQRDIREVQLAKAAIFAGIKILLKEVNIPLEDIQEILLAGAFGNFIDKKSAVRIGLLPNLPLKKIESVGNAAGRGAEITLCSNKMREVSEEISKKVKYVELSSRLDFQEEFIKAMIF
;
A
#
# COMPACT_ATOMS: atom_id res chain seq x y z
N ILE A 1 3.65 5.57 0.73
CA ILE A 1 2.24 5.28 1.10
C ILE A 1 1.63 6.49 1.79
N ASP A 2 2.19 6.97 2.89
CA ASP A 2 1.65 8.12 3.64
C ASP A 2 1.52 9.39 2.82
N LEU A 3 2.51 9.71 1.99
CA LEU A 3 2.43 10.86 1.08
C LEU A 3 1.20 10.76 0.16
N ILE A 4 0.94 9.59 -0.43
CA ILE A 4 -0.22 9.39 -1.30
C ILE A 4 -1.52 9.52 -0.48
N ALA A 5 -1.55 8.95 0.71
CA ALA A 5 -2.70 9.02 1.62
C ALA A 5 -3.04 10.46 2.00
N GLU A 6 -2.05 11.29 2.36
CA GLU A 6 -2.28 12.70 2.70
C GLU A 6 -2.65 13.52 1.47
N LEU A 7 -2.04 13.30 0.30
CA LEU A 7 -2.43 13.98 -0.93
C LEU A 7 -3.86 13.62 -1.38
N LEU A 8 -4.31 12.38 -1.16
CA LEU A 8 -5.70 11.96 -1.37
C LEU A 8 -6.65 12.67 -0.40
N LYS A 9 -6.29 12.71 0.88
CA LYS A 9 -7.07 13.39 1.93
C LYS A 9 -7.22 14.89 1.67
N LEU A 10 -6.17 15.53 1.14
CA LEU A 10 -6.19 16.93 0.73
C LEU A 10 -6.87 17.16 -0.62
N GLY A 11 -7.29 16.10 -1.32
CA GLY A 11 -7.92 16.20 -2.65
C GLY A 11 -6.96 16.55 -3.78
N LEU A 12 -5.64 16.52 -3.54
CA LEU A 12 -4.60 16.79 -4.54
C LEU A 12 -4.43 15.61 -5.52
N ILE A 13 -4.72 14.40 -5.03
CA ILE A 13 -4.91 13.22 -5.87
C ILE A 13 -6.39 12.87 -5.79
N ASN A 14 -7.03 12.63 -6.93
CA ASN A 14 -8.42 12.16 -6.95
C ASN A 14 -8.47 10.62 -6.87
N LYS A 15 -9.69 10.06 -6.74
CA LYS A 15 -9.89 8.61 -6.64
C LYS A 15 -9.32 7.81 -7.82
N SER A 16 -9.26 8.40 -9.02
CA SER A 16 -8.67 7.71 -10.18
C SER A 16 -7.13 7.72 -10.18
N GLY A 17 -6.51 8.42 -9.23
CA GLY A 17 -5.07 8.59 -9.10
C GLY A 17 -4.49 9.73 -9.93
N LYS A 18 -5.32 10.60 -10.53
CA LYS A 18 -4.84 11.80 -11.22
C LYS A 18 -4.37 12.82 -10.17
N LEU A 19 -3.14 13.31 -10.31
CA LEU A 19 -2.68 14.50 -9.61
C LEU A 19 -3.29 15.73 -10.28
N ILE A 20 -4.10 16.48 -9.54
CA ILE A 20 -4.85 17.63 -10.07
C ILE A 20 -3.92 18.75 -10.52
N GLY A 21 -4.44 19.66 -11.34
CA GLY A 21 -3.77 20.93 -11.67
C GLY A 21 -3.78 21.91 -10.49
N ARG A 22 -2.88 22.90 -10.55
CA ARG A 22 -2.76 23.94 -9.52
C ARG A 22 -4.07 24.69 -9.24
N GLU A 23 -4.83 24.96 -10.30
CA GLU A 23 -6.11 25.69 -10.25
C GLU A 23 -7.32 24.78 -9.96
N GLU A 24 -7.14 23.45 -9.96
CA GLU A 24 -8.22 22.46 -9.75
C GLU A 24 -8.44 22.14 -8.25
N GLY A 25 -7.64 22.72 -7.34
CA GLY A 25 -7.64 22.37 -5.91
C GLY A 25 -8.76 23.01 -5.09
N ASN A 26 -9.08 22.41 -3.94
CA ASN A 26 -10.04 22.97 -2.96
C ASN A 26 -9.64 24.41 -2.59
N SER A 27 -10.61 25.32 -2.53
CA SER A 27 -10.47 26.71 -2.05
C SER A 27 -9.77 26.83 -0.68
N GLU A 28 -9.89 25.82 0.18
CA GLU A 28 -9.31 25.80 1.53
C GLU A 28 -7.82 25.42 1.58
N LEU A 29 -7.25 24.93 0.47
CA LEU A 29 -5.84 24.55 0.39
C LEU A 29 -4.95 25.79 0.37
N SER A 30 -3.90 25.80 1.20
CA SER A 30 -2.98 26.94 1.24
C SER A 30 -2.25 27.12 -0.10
N GLU A 31 -1.99 28.38 -0.43
CA GLU A 31 -1.23 28.75 -1.64
C GLU A 31 0.17 28.13 -1.67
N GLU A 32 0.78 27.90 -0.51
CA GLU A 32 2.09 27.24 -0.44
C GLU A 32 2.03 25.79 -0.96
N ILE A 33 0.99 25.04 -0.59
CA ILE A 33 0.82 23.66 -1.05
C ILE A 33 0.46 23.64 -2.54
N ARG A 34 -0.40 24.55 -3.00
CA ARG A 34 -0.76 24.66 -4.43
C ARG A 34 0.45 24.93 -5.32
N LYS A 35 1.37 25.81 -4.88
CA LYS A 35 2.62 26.11 -5.60
C LYS A 35 3.55 24.91 -5.74
N ARG A 36 3.35 23.85 -4.95
CA ARG A 36 4.12 22.59 -5.10
C ARG A 36 3.62 21.74 -6.27
N ILE A 37 2.44 22.01 -6.83
CA ILE A 37 1.94 21.34 -8.04
C ILE A 37 2.57 21.99 -9.26
N ILE A 38 3.32 21.21 -10.03
CA ILE A 38 4.05 21.68 -11.19
C ILE A 38 3.59 20.89 -12.41
N LYS A 39 3.26 21.62 -13.49
CA LYS A 39 2.92 21.02 -14.77
C LYS A 39 4.18 20.37 -15.38
N GLY A 40 4.08 19.08 -15.72
CA GLY A 40 5.14 18.34 -16.41
C GLY A 40 4.66 17.84 -17.77
N GLN A 41 5.60 17.38 -18.61
CA GLN A 41 5.27 16.84 -19.94
C GLN A 41 4.42 15.56 -19.88
N LYS A 42 4.65 14.71 -18.86
CA LYS A 42 3.93 13.43 -18.67
C LYS A 42 2.84 13.51 -17.60
N GLY A 43 2.27 14.69 -17.41
CA GLY A 43 1.32 15.00 -16.34
C GLY A 43 1.93 15.84 -15.22
N ASN A 44 1.08 16.20 -14.26
CA ASN A 44 1.50 17.01 -13.11
C ASN A 44 2.44 16.21 -12.19
N LYS A 45 3.26 16.95 -11.45
CA LYS A 45 4.11 16.42 -10.39
C LYS A 45 4.00 17.29 -9.14
N PHE A 46 4.22 16.70 -7.98
CA PHE A 46 4.18 17.38 -6.69
C PHE A 46 5.60 17.53 -6.14
N LEU A 47 6.01 18.76 -5.85
CA LEU A 47 7.30 19.07 -5.24
C LEU A 47 7.27 18.79 -3.73
N LEU A 48 7.93 17.70 -3.33
CA LEU A 48 8.03 17.32 -1.93
C LEU A 48 9.11 18.14 -1.20
N VAL A 49 10.32 18.21 -1.78
CA VAL A 49 11.49 18.88 -1.18
C VAL A 49 12.20 19.72 -2.24
N LYS A 50 12.53 20.98 -1.91
CA LYS A 50 13.29 21.85 -2.85
C LYS A 50 14.75 21.39 -2.88
N GLY A 51 15.42 21.57 -4.02
CA GLY A 51 16.82 21.13 -4.17
C GLY A 51 17.78 21.72 -3.14
N LYS A 52 17.56 22.97 -2.72
CA LYS A 52 18.36 23.62 -1.66
C LYS A 52 18.27 22.94 -0.27
N GLU A 53 17.27 22.10 -0.06
CA GLU A 53 17.02 21.36 1.19
C GLU A 53 17.52 19.90 1.08
N THR A 54 18.03 19.50 -0.08
CA THR A 54 18.55 18.15 -0.34
C THR A 54 20.06 18.16 -0.40
N GLU A 55 20.70 17.10 0.07
CA GLU A 55 22.16 16.96 0.09
C GLU A 55 22.78 17.05 -1.32
N ASN A 56 22.11 16.48 -2.33
CA ASN A 56 22.60 16.46 -3.70
C ASN A 56 22.15 17.67 -4.55
N GLY A 57 21.51 18.66 -3.94
CA GLY A 57 21.01 19.86 -4.63
C GLY A 57 19.82 19.64 -5.58
N LYS A 58 19.26 18.42 -5.68
CA LYS A 58 18.21 18.07 -6.65
C LYS A 58 16.84 18.02 -5.97
N PRO A 59 15.82 18.72 -6.50
CA PRO A 59 14.47 18.66 -5.94
C PRO A 59 13.87 17.25 -6.03
N LEU A 60 13.11 16.89 -4.99
CA LEU A 60 12.38 15.62 -4.92
C LEU A 60 10.93 15.83 -5.34
N TYR A 61 10.48 15.02 -6.30
CA TYR A 61 9.12 15.06 -6.82
C TYR A 61 8.42 13.73 -6.61
N LEU A 62 7.11 13.80 -6.37
CA LEU A 62 6.20 12.71 -6.65
C LEU A 62 5.56 12.96 -8.03
N THR A 63 5.72 12.02 -8.96
CA THR A 63 5.18 12.16 -10.32
C THR A 63 3.86 11.40 -10.48
N GLN A 64 3.14 11.73 -11.55
CA GLN A 64 1.96 10.96 -11.95
C GLN A 64 2.26 9.48 -12.18
N ARG A 65 3.46 9.13 -12.67
CA ARG A 65 3.87 7.73 -12.85
C ARG A 65 4.04 7.04 -11.50
N ASP A 66 4.69 7.68 -10.53
CA ASP A 66 4.89 7.09 -9.20
C ASP A 66 3.55 6.78 -8.51
N ILE A 67 2.55 7.66 -8.68
CA ILE A 67 1.18 7.42 -8.19
C ILE A 67 0.58 6.17 -8.85
N ARG A 68 0.79 5.98 -10.16
CA ARG A 68 0.31 4.80 -10.89
C ARG A 68 0.98 3.51 -10.40
N GLU A 69 2.28 3.52 -10.14
CA GLU A 69 2.99 2.35 -9.60
C GLU A 69 2.46 1.97 -8.21
N VAL A 70 2.14 2.96 -7.36
CA VAL A 70 1.49 2.70 -6.07
C VAL A 70 0.10 2.09 -6.26
N GLN A 71 -0.70 2.57 -7.23
CA GLN A 71 -2.00 1.98 -7.54
C GLN A 71 -1.88 0.52 -7.98
N LEU A 72 -0.92 0.19 -8.85
CA LEU A 72 -0.68 -1.19 -9.29
C LEU A 72 -0.32 -2.09 -8.10
N ALA A 73 0.62 -1.66 -7.27
CA ALA A 73 1.07 -2.43 -6.11
C ALA A 73 -0.05 -2.66 -5.08
N LYS A 74 -0.80 -1.60 -4.73
CA LYS A 74 -1.88 -1.72 -3.75
C LYS A 74 -3.07 -2.51 -4.29
N ALA A 75 -3.36 -2.41 -5.59
CA ALA A 75 -4.43 -3.18 -6.23
C ALA A 75 -4.11 -4.67 -6.23
N ALA A 76 -2.87 -5.06 -6.52
CA ALA A 76 -2.44 -6.45 -6.48
C ALA A 76 -2.60 -7.06 -5.09
N ILE A 77 -2.19 -6.34 -4.04
CA ILE A 77 -2.31 -6.81 -2.65
C ILE A 77 -3.77 -6.96 -2.25
N PHE A 78 -4.60 -5.93 -2.48
CA PHE A 78 -6.01 -5.97 -2.11
C PHE A 78 -6.81 -7.04 -2.88
N ALA A 79 -6.56 -7.18 -4.17
CA ALA A 79 -7.17 -8.23 -5.00
C ALA A 79 -6.75 -9.62 -4.53
N GLY A 80 -5.47 -9.82 -4.17
CA GLY A 80 -5.00 -11.07 -3.58
C GLY A 80 -5.74 -11.43 -2.30
N ILE A 81 -5.94 -10.47 -1.39
CA ILE A 81 -6.73 -10.67 -0.16
C ILE A 81 -8.16 -11.10 -0.51
N LYS A 82 -8.81 -10.41 -1.46
CA LYS A 82 -10.19 -10.72 -1.88
C LYS A 82 -10.32 -12.13 -2.48
N ILE A 83 -9.37 -12.55 -3.31
CA ILE A 83 -9.39 -13.89 -3.91
C ILE A 83 -9.18 -14.97 -2.84
N LEU A 84 -8.23 -14.78 -1.92
CA LEU A 84 -7.99 -15.74 -0.85
C LEU A 84 -9.22 -15.93 0.04
N LEU A 85 -9.88 -14.83 0.43
CA LEU A 85 -11.13 -14.86 1.19
C LEU A 85 -12.24 -15.62 0.46
N LYS A 86 -12.39 -15.38 -0.85
CA LYS A 86 -13.36 -16.07 -1.70
C LYS A 86 -13.08 -17.57 -1.80
N GLU A 87 -11.81 -17.96 -1.93
CA GLU A 87 -11.39 -19.36 -2.01
C GLU A 87 -11.76 -20.16 -0.76
N VAL A 88 -11.70 -19.52 0.42
CA VAL A 88 -12.06 -20.15 1.71
C VAL A 88 -13.48 -19.81 2.17
N ASN A 89 -14.26 -19.11 1.34
CA ASN A 89 -15.63 -18.66 1.63
C ASN A 89 -15.76 -17.90 2.97
N ILE A 90 -14.80 -17.03 3.27
CA ILE A 90 -14.81 -16.16 4.46
C ILE A 90 -15.11 -14.72 4.00
N PRO A 91 -16.10 -14.03 4.59
CA PRO A 91 -16.35 -12.64 4.25
C PRO A 91 -15.28 -11.71 4.86
N LEU A 92 -15.12 -10.51 4.31
CA LEU A 92 -14.00 -9.61 4.66
C LEU A 92 -14.09 -9.10 6.10
N GLU A 93 -15.30 -8.90 6.60
CA GLU A 93 -15.64 -8.49 7.96
C GLU A 93 -15.22 -9.52 9.03
N ASP A 94 -15.14 -10.79 8.65
CA ASP A 94 -14.78 -11.91 9.54
C ASP A 94 -13.27 -12.05 9.74
N ILE A 95 -12.46 -11.25 9.03
CA ILE A 95 -11.03 -11.11 9.34
C ILE A 95 -10.90 -10.65 10.80
N GLN A 96 -10.30 -11.50 11.63
CA GLN A 96 -10.04 -11.21 13.04
C GLN A 96 -8.84 -10.29 13.19
N GLU A 97 -7.79 -10.54 12.42
CA GLU A 97 -6.52 -9.83 12.50
C GLU A 97 -5.77 -9.84 11.16
N ILE A 98 -5.00 -8.78 10.90
CA ILE A 98 -4.05 -8.65 9.79
C ILE A 98 -2.67 -8.42 10.39
N LEU A 99 -1.77 -9.37 10.19
CA LEU A 99 -0.37 -9.27 10.57
C LEU A 99 0.47 -8.75 9.39
N LEU A 100 0.98 -7.53 9.50
CA LEU A 100 1.81 -6.86 8.50
C LEU A 100 3.29 -7.13 8.76
N ALA A 101 3.87 -8.01 7.93
CA ALA A 101 5.29 -8.30 7.95
C ALA A 101 6.06 -7.52 6.85
N GLY A 102 7.38 -7.51 6.97
CA GLY A 102 8.30 -6.93 5.99
C GLY A 102 8.76 -5.52 6.34
N ALA A 103 9.75 -5.02 5.59
CA ALA A 103 10.37 -3.70 5.82
C ALA A 103 9.33 -2.56 5.81
N PHE A 104 8.29 -2.71 5.01
CA PHE A 104 7.18 -1.78 4.94
C PHE A 104 6.23 -1.87 6.13
N GLY A 105 6.01 -3.07 6.70
CA GLY A 105 5.13 -3.26 7.86
C GLY A 105 5.56 -2.42 9.07
N ASN A 106 6.87 -2.21 9.27
CA ASN A 106 7.40 -1.46 10.41
C ASN A 106 7.09 0.05 10.39
N PHE A 107 6.91 0.64 9.20
CA PHE A 107 6.88 2.10 9.06
C PHE A 107 5.61 2.64 8.41
N ILE A 108 4.77 1.79 7.83
CA ILE A 108 3.51 2.25 7.23
C ILE A 108 2.51 2.62 8.34
N ASP A 109 1.96 3.82 8.26
CA ASP A 109 0.80 4.19 9.07
C ASP A 109 -0.42 3.37 8.63
N LYS A 110 -1.07 2.70 9.60
CA LYS A 110 -2.22 1.82 9.37
C LYS A 110 -3.40 2.57 8.73
N LYS A 111 -3.61 3.84 9.10
CA LYS A 111 -4.66 4.69 8.51
C LYS A 111 -4.33 5.01 7.06
N SER A 112 -3.06 5.28 6.75
CA SER A 112 -2.63 5.51 5.37
C SER A 112 -2.85 4.27 4.50
N ALA A 113 -2.47 3.09 4.98
CA ALA A 113 -2.67 1.82 4.25
C ALA A 113 -4.14 1.58 3.92
N VAL A 114 -5.03 1.77 4.90
CA VAL A 114 -6.48 1.65 4.69
C VAL A 114 -6.98 2.74 3.74
N ARG A 115 -6.54 3.99 3.91
CA ARG A 115 -6.98 5.13 3.09
C ARG A 115 -6.68 4.96 1.61
N ILE A 116 -5.52 4.40 1.25
CA ILE A 116 -5.17 4.17 -0.15
C ILE A 116 -5.76 2.88 -0.72
N GLY A 117 -6.51 2.11 0.09
CA GLY A 117 -7.05 0.82 -0.30
C GLY A 117 -5.98 -0.26 -0.48
N LEU A 118 -4.85 -0.17 0.22
CA LEU A 118 -3.87 -1.25 0.31
C LEU A 118 -4.38 -2.38 1.20
N LEU A 119 -5.07 -2.02 2.28
CA LEU A 119 -5.68 -2.95 3.22
C LEU A 119 -7.20 -2.77 3.27
N PRO A 120 -7.95 -3.84 3.57
CA PRO A 120 -9.37 -3.79 3.93
C PRO A 120 -9.70 -2.66 4.91
N ASN A 121 -10.85 -2.03 4.73
CA ASN A 121 -11.38 -1.05 5.67
C ASN A 121 -11.89 -1.75 6.94
N LEU A 122 -10.95 -2.13 7.80
CA LEU A 122 -11.18 -2.77 9.09
C LEU A 122 -10.79 -1.83 10.23
N PRO A 123 -11.32 -2.05 11.45
CA PRO A 123 -10.85 -1.35 12.63
C PRO A 123 -9.32 -1.47 12.76
N LEU A 124 -8.63 -0.34 12.93
CA LEU A 124 -7.16 -0.30 12.96
C LEU A 124 -6.53 -1.18 14.05
N LYS A 125 -7.29 -1.46 15.12
CA LYS A 125 -6.90 -2.38 16.19
C LYS A 125 -6.73 -3.83 15.73
N LYS A 126 -7.33 -4.21 14.60
CA LYS A 126 -7.18 -5.53 13.96
C LYS A 126 -5.94 -5.62 13.08
N ILE A 127 -5.19 -4.53 12.90
CA ILE A 127 -4.01 -4.51 12.03
C ILE A 127 -2.79 -4.38 12.94
N GLU A 128 -1.89 -5.34 12.94
CA GLU A 128 -0.66 -5.34 13.74
C GLU A 128 0.56 -5.42 12.84
N SER A 129 1.62 -4.68 13.20
CA SER A 129 2.90 -4.79 12.52
C SER A 129 3.78 -5.77 13.28
N VAL A 130 4.29 -6.79 12.58
CA VAL A 130 5.15 -7.83 13.17
C VAL A 130 6.61 -7.72 12.69
N GLY A 131 6.90 -6.68 11.90
CA GLY A 131 8.23 -6.41 11.36
C GLY A 131 8.79 -7.52 10.48
N ASN A 132 10.09 -7.79 10.60
CA ASN A 132 10.75 -8.81 9.77
C ASN A 132 10.45 -10.23 10.29
N ALA A 133 9.24 -10.72 10.01
CA ALA A 133 8.78 -12.04 10.42
C ALA A 133 9.66 -13.17 9.86
N ALA A 134 10.19 -13.03 8.64
CA ALA A 134 11.08 -14.02 8.03
C ALA A 134 12.41 -14.11 8.80
N GLY A 135 13.05 -12.98 9.09
CA GLY A 135 14.27 -12.94 9.88
C GLY A 135 14.07 -13.48 11.29
N ARG A 136 13.00 -13.05 11.97
CA ARG A 136 12.67 -13.54 13.31
C ARG A 136 12.36 -15.04 13.33
N GLY A 137 11.65 -15.55 12.32
CA GLY A 137 11.37 -16.97 12.16
C GLY A 137 12.65 -17.80 11.97
N ALA A 138 13.63 -17.27 11.21
CA ALA A 138 14.92 -17.91 11.02
C ALA A 138 15.71 -18.03 12.35
N GLU A 139 15.75 -16.97 13.17
CA GLU A 139 16.36 -17.00 14.50
C GLU A 139 15.71 -18.06 15.40
N ILE A 140 14.38 -18.07 15.46
CA ILE A 140 13.62 -19.02 16.31
C ILE A 140 13.91 -20.47 15.89
N THR A 141 13.92 -20.74 14.58
CA THR A 141 14.17 -22.06 13.99
C THR A 141 15.63 -22.49 14.18
N LEU A 142 16.58 -21.54 14.16
CA LEU A 142 17.99 -21.82 14.41
C LEU A 142 18.23 -22.26 15.87
N CYS A 143 17.53 -21.63 16.82
CA CYS A 143 17.72 -21.89 18.25
C CYS A 143 16.84 -23.01 18.82
N SER A 144 15.95 -23.63 18.03
CA SER A 144 15.01 -24.64 18.55
C SER A 144 14.65 -25.70 17.51
N ASN A 145 15.06 -26.95 17.76
CA ASN A 145 14.66 -28.11 16.96
C ASN A 145 13.14 -28.29 16.93
N LYS A 146 12.46 -28.07 18.07
CA LYS A 146 11.00 -28.10 18.15
C LYS A 146 10.35 -27.09 17.21
N MET A 147 10.90 -25.87 17.11
CA MET A 147 10.36 -24.85 16.20
C MET A 147 10.70 -25.12 14.74
N ARG A 148 11.82 -25.79 14.47
CA ARG A 148 12.12 -26.33 13.15
C ARG A 148 11.09 -27.33 12.69
N GLU A 149 10.77 -28.33 13.52
CA GLU A 149 9.72 -29.31 13.23
C GLU A 149 8.35 -28.64 12.99
N VAL A 150 7.98 -27.65 13.83
CA VAL A 150 6.73 -26.90 13.63
C VAL A 150 6.74 -26.13 12.30
N SER A 151 7.86 -25.50 11.93
CA SER A 151 7.96 -24.78 10.64
C SER A 151 7.83 -25.74 9.44
N GLU A 152 8.38 -26.94 9.54
CA GLU A 152 8.24 -27.98 8.51
C GLU A 152 6.80 -28.50 8.41
N GLU A 153 6.11 -28.65 9.53
CA GLU A 153 4.70 -29.05 9.53
C GLU A 153 3.78 -27.95 8.99
N ILE A 154 4.09 -26.67 9.26
CA ILE A 154 3.35 -25.54 8.68
C ILE A 154 3.53 -25.52 7.16
N SER A 155 4.76 -25.69 6.65
CA SER A 155 5.01 -25.61 5.21
C SER A 155 4.22 -26.68 4.42
N LYS A 156 4.04 -27.88 4.99
CA LYS A 156 3.22 -28.96 4.41
C LYS A 156 1.72 -28.63 4.35
N LYS A 157 1.23 -27.70 5.18
CA LYS A 157 -0.19 -27.31 5.27
C LYS A 157 -0.53 -26.09 4.40
N VAL A 158 0.46 -25.32 3.96
CA VAL A 158 0.25 -24.16 3.10
C VAL A 158 -0.20 -24.62 1.72
N LYS A 159 -1.33 -24.12 1.26
CA LYS A 159 -1.83 -24.33 -0.10
C LYS A 159 -1.54 -23.10 -0.94
N TYR A 160 -0.82 -23.28 -2.04
CA TYR A 160 -0.57 -22.21 -3.01
C TYR A 160 -1.82 -21.96 -3.86
N VAL A 161 -2.18 -20.69 -4.01
CA VAL A 161 -3.27 -20.24 -4.88
C VAL A 161 -2.65 -19.44 -6.02
N GLU A 162 -2.70 -19.98 -7.23
CA GLU A 162 -2.22 -19.29 -8.43
C GLU A 162 -3.21 -18.18 -8.82
N LEU A 163 -2.75 -16.93 -8.79
CA LEU A 163 -3.59 -15.76 -9.09
C LEU A 163 -3.49 -15.33 -10.56
N SER A 164 -2.36 -15.58 -11.23
CA SER A 164 -2.09 -15.03 -12.57
C SER A 164 -3.00 -15.58 -13.67
N SER A 165 -3.53 -16.78 -13.49
CA SER A 165 -4.42 -17.46 -14.45
C SER A 165 -5.91 -17.24 -14.16
N ARG A 166 -6.25 -16.50 -13.10
CA ARG A 166 -7.62 -16.34 -12.63
C ARG A 166 -8.29 -15.11 -13.22
N LEU A 167 -9.40 -15.30 -13.91
CA LEU A 167 -10.22 -14.21 -14.44
C LEU A 167 -10.77 -13.30 -13.34
N ASP A 168 -11.19 -13.88 -12.21
CA ASP A 168 -11.73 -13.11 -11.09
C ASP A 168 -10.65 -12.27 -10.37
N PHE A 169 -9.37 -12.64 -10.45
CA PHE A 169 -8.29 -11.78 -9.95
C PHE A 169 -8.16 -10.50 -10.78
N GLN A 170 -8.21 -10.60 -12.11
CA GLN A 170 -8.11 -9.43 -12.99
C GLN A 170 -9.27 -8.44 -12.74
N GLU A 171 -10.48 -8.96 -12.51
CA GLU A 171 -11.63 -8.12 -12.16
C GLU A 171 -11.43 -7.41 -10.82
N GLU A 172 -11.03 -8.13 -9.77
CA GLU A 172 -10.78 -7.53 -8.45
C GLU A 172 -9.60 -6.55 -8.48
N PHE A 173 -8.57 -6.84 -9.27
CA PHE A 173 -7.43 -5.94 -9.48
C PHE A 173 -7.87 -4.62 -10.12
N ILE A 174 -8.66 -4.66 -11.20
CA ILE A 174 -9.16 -3.45 -11.86
C ILE A 174 -10.04 -2.63 -10.90
N LYS A 175 -10.93 -3.29 -10.15
CA LYS A 175 -11.75 -2.62 -9.12
C LYS A 175 -10.88 -1.96 -8.05
N ALA A 176 -9.80 -2.63 -7.65
CA ALA A 176 -8.87 -2.16 -6.63
C ALA A 176 -7.89 -1.08 -7.13
N MET A 177 -7.87 -0.71 -8.42
CA MET A 177 -7.01 0.38 -8.92
C MET A 177 -7.43 1.76 -8.42
N ILE A 178 -8.73 1.97 -8.19
CA ILE A 178 -9.29 3.23 -7.67
C ILE A 178 -8.91 3.37 -6.19
N PHE A 179 -8.48 4.56 -5.76
CA PHE A 179 -8.23 4.89 -4.36
C PHE A 179 -9.54 5.02 -3.56
#